data_AF-A0A524CYF2-F1
#
_entry.id   AF-A0A524CYF2-F1
#
_cell.length_a   1.000
_cell.length_b   1.000
_cell.length_c   1.000
_cell.angle_alpha   90.00
_cell.angle_beta   90.00
_cell.angle_gamma   90.00
#
_symmetry.space_group_name_H-M   'P 1'
#
loop_
_entity.id
_entity.type
_entity.pdbx_description
1 polymer ?
#
loop_
_entity_poly.entity_id
_entity_poly.type
_entity_poly.pdbx_seq_one_letter_code
_entity_poly.pdbx_strand_id
1 'polypeptide(L)'
;MSQVYYVYILETRSKKGKKMYYTGYTNDLYRRLDEHRNDRGAKFTRGKEIELSYFESYTDRKEAINRELEIKSLTKKEKENLINNFQKS
;
A
#
# COMPACT_ATOMS: atom_id res chain seq x y z
N MET A 1 4.75 -3.62 -23.64
CA MET A 1 3.81 -3.68 -22.50
C MET A 1 4.40 -2.86 -21.37
N SER A 2 3.84 -1.70 -21.09
CA SER A 2 4.29 -0.81 -20.02
C SER A 2 3.97 -1.47 -18.68
N GLN A 3 5.00 -1.81 -17.88
CA GLN A 3 4.78 -2.30 -16.52
C GLN A 3 4.45 -1.10 -15.63
N VAL A 4 3.31 -1.16 -14.95
CA VAL A 4 2.91 -0.17 -13.95
C VAL A 4 3.27 -0.71 -12.58
N TYR A 5 4.00 0.08 -11.81
CA TYR A 5 4.41 -0.20 -10.45
C TYR A 5 3.50 0.55 -9.48
N TYR A 6 2.91 -0.17 -8.54
CA TYR A 6 2.04 0.39 -7.53
C TYR A 6 2.76 0.41 -6.19
N VAL A 7 2.96 1.59 -5.62
CA VAL A 7 3.48 1.78 -4.27
C VAL A 7 2.28 2.02 -3.35
N TYR A 8 2.20 1.32 -2.22
CA TYR A 8 1.06 1.43 -1.31
C TYR A 8 1.48 1.47 0.16
N ILE A 9 0.64 2.11 0.97
CA ILE A 9 0.76 2.15 2.43
C ILE A 9 -0.54 1.61 3.02
N LEU A 10 -0.39 0.53 3.79
CA LEU A 10 -1.46 -0.06 4.58
C LEU A 10 -1.33 0.41 6.02
N GLU A 11 -2.40 0.97 6.58
CA GLU A 11 -2.56 1.15 8.01
C GLU A 11 -3.25 -0.09 8.58
N THR A 12 -2.68 -0.70 9.61
CA THR A 12 -3.40 -1.68 10.40
C THR A 12 -3.49 -1.23 11.85
N ARG A 13 -4.69 -1.39 12.40
CA ARG A 13 -4.97 -1.09 13.80
C ARG A 13 -4.95 -2.38 14.61
N SER A 14 -3.99 -2.49 15.53
CA SER A 14 -3.99 -3.58 16.50
C SER A 14 -5.05 -3.34 17.59
N LYS A 15 -5.62 -4.41 18.16
CA LYS A 15 -6.58 -4.36 19.28
C LYS A 15 -6.08 -3.57 20.50
N LYS A 16 -4.76 -3.36 20.62
CA LYS A 16 -4.11 -2.54 21.66
C LYS A 16 -3.98 -1.05 21.32
N GLY A 17 -4.61 -0.57 20.24
CA GLY A 17 -4.53 0.85 19.80
C GLY A 17 -3.23 1.24 19.08
N LYS A 18 -2.34 0.29 18.80
CA LYS A 18 -1.10 0.55 18.05
C LYS A 18 -1.39 0.55 16.55
N LYS A 19 -1.24 1.71 15.92
CA LYS A 19 -1.20 1.87 14.46
C LYS A 19 0.14 1.40 13.90
N MET A 20 0.10 0.47 12.97
CA MET A 20 1.26 -0.02 12.23
C MET A 20 1.09 0.36 10.76
N TYR A 21 2.12 0.96 10.18
CA TYR A 21 2.16 1.30 8.76
C TYR A 21 3.04 0.31 8.04
N TYR A 22 2.47 -0.35 7.04
CA TYR A 22 3.18 -1.24 6.15
C TYR A 22 3.29 -0.59 4.79
N THR A 23 4.51 -0.52 4.26
CA THR A 23 4.82 0.14 2.99
C THR A 23 5.46 -0.88 2.07
N GLY A 24 4.99 -0.96 0.83
CA GLY A 24 5.61 -1.81 -0.18
C GLY A 24 5.19 -1.38 -1.59
N TYR A 25 5.90 -1.86 -2.59
CA TYR A 25 5.45 -1.76 -3.98
C TYR A 25 5.19 -3.12 -4.60
N THR A 26 4.37 -3.14 -5.63
CA THR A 26 4.13 -4.31 -6.46
C THR A 26 3.97 -3.88 -7.92
N ASN A 27 4.58 -4.63 -8.84
CA ASN A 27 4.50 -4.43 -10.29
C ASN A 27 3.37 -5.23 -10.95
N ASP A 28 2.71 -6.09 -10.17
CA ASP A 28 1.70 -7.03 -10.63
C ASP A 28 0.48 -6.97 -9.70
N LEU A 29 0.06 -5.74 -9.34
CA LEU A 29 -1.17 -5.53 -8.59
C LEU A 29 -2.33 -6.17 -9.34
N TYR A 30 -2.38 -6.02 -10.67
CA TYR A 30 -3.47 -6.55 -11.50
C TYR A 30 -3.54 -8.08 -11.47
N ARG A 31 -2.41 -8.79 -11.59
CA ARG A 31 -2.39 -10.25 -11.53
C ARG A 31 -2.70 -10.77 -10.13
N ARG A 32 -2.24 -10.09 -9.08
CA ARG A 32 -2.57 -10.44 -7.69
C ARG A 32 -4.01 -10.10 -7.32
N LEU A 33 -4.57 -9.01 -7.85
CA LEU A 33 -5.96 -8.61 -7.67
C LEU A 33 -6.90 -9.51 -8.46
N ASP A 34 -6.49 -9.95 -9.65
CA ASP A 34 -7.20 -10.90 -10.49
C ASP A 34 -7.14 -12.31 -9.89
N GLU A 35 -5.99 -12.76 -9.38
CA GLU A 35 -5.89 -13.99 -8.57
C GLU A 35 -6.76 -13.87 -7.30
N HIS A 36 -6.83 -12.71 -6.65
CA HIS A 36 -7.76 -12.47 -5.53
C HIS A 36 -9.25 -12.40 -5.93
N ARG A 37 -9.58 -12.03 -7.17
CA ARG A 37 -10.96 -11.89 -7.67
C ARG A 37 -11.48 -13.17 -8.32
N ASN A 38 -10.63 -13.92 -9.01
CA ASN A 38 -10.98 -15.14 -9.75
C ASN A 38 -10.73 -16.43 -8.96
N ASP A 39 -9.85 -16.43 -7.94
CA ASP A 39 -9.60 -17.61 -7.12
C ASP A 39 -10.42 -17.60 -5.82
N ARG A 40 -11.63 -18.16 -5.94
CA ARG A 40 -12.51 -18.90 -5.01
C ARG A 40 -12.18 -19.09 -3.49
N GLY A 41 -11.39 -18.27 -2.80
CA GLY A 41 -11.24 -18.47 -1.36
C GLY A 41 -10.09 -17.74 -0.69
N ALA A 42 -10.37 -16.55 -0.17
CA ALA A 42 -9.62 -16.05 0.97
C ALA A 42 -10.57 -15.79 2.13
N LYS A 43 -10.76 -16.83 2.95
CA LYS A 43 -11.14 -16.73 4.36
C LYS A 43 -10.23 -15.77 5.18
N PHE A 44 -9.25 -15.12 4.55
CA PHE A 44 -8.16 -14.35 5.15
C PHE A 44 -8.41 -12.85 5.28
N THR A 45 -9.41 -12.28 4.57
CA THR A 45 -9.91 -10.92 4.86
C THR A 45 -10.86 -10.91 6.06
N ARG A 46 -10.90 -11.99 6.83
CA ARG A 46 -11.74 -12.14 8.00
C ARG A 46 -10.98 -11.61 9.24
N GLY A 47 -11.19 -10.34 9.56
CA GLY A 47 -11.07 -9.85 10.94
C GLY A 47 -9.79 -9.09 11.32
N LYS A 48 -8.99 -8.61 10.37
CA LYS A 48 -8.03 -7.53 10.63
C LYS A 48 -8.43 -6.31 9.82
N GLU A 49 -8.69 -5.19 10.50
CA GLU A 49 -8.82 -3.87 9.90
C GLU A 49 -7.44 -3.49 9.33
N ILE A 50 -7.24 -3.84 8.06
CA ILE A 50 -6.14 -3.38 7.23
C ILE A 50 -6.77 -2.40 6.27
N GLU A 51 -6.50 -1.12 6.48
CA GLU A 51 -7.03 -0.03 5.68
C GLU A 51 -5.94 0.44 4.71
N LEU A 52 -6.27 0.53 3.43
CA LEU A 52 -5.40 1.15 2.45
C LEU A 52 -5.49 2.66 2.65
N SER A 53 -4.47 3.23 3.27
CA SER A 53 -4.44 4.66 3.56
C SER A 53 -3.81 5.48 2.43
N TYR A 54 -2.96 4.86 1.61
CA TYR A 54 -2.28 5.53 0.50
C TYR A 54 -1.92 4.55 -0.60
N PHE A 55 -2.02 4.98 -1.86
CA PHE A 55 -1.48 4.26 -3.01
C PHE A 55 -1.09 5.23 -4.13
N GLU A 56 -0.04 4.90 -4.85
CA GLU A 56 0.44 5.61 -6.04
C GLU A 56 0.80 4.62 -7.14
N SER A 57 0.57 4.99 -8.40
CA SER A 57 0.92 4.20 -9.57
C SER A 57 1.96 4.92 -10.41
N TYR A 58 3.04 4.22 -10.74
CA TYR A 58 4.17 4.70 -11.52
C TYR A 58 4.34 3.88 -12.77
N THR A 59 4.57 4.53 -13.91
CA THR A 59 4.93 3.84 -15.16
C THR A 59 6.41 3.50 -15.25
N ASP A 60 7.24 4.14 -14.43
CA ASP A 60 8.67 3.91 -14.41
C ASP A 60 9.10 3.17 -13.13
N ARG A 61 9.91 2.13 -13.32
CA ARG A 61 10.44 1.33 -12.20
C ARG A 61 11.30 2.18 -11.27
N LYS A 62 12.11 3.09 -11.82
CA LYS A 62 13.00 3.93 -11.01
C LYS A 62 12.19 4.88 -10.14
N GLU A 63 11.13 5.48 -10.68
CA GLU A 63 10.25 6.34 -9.89
C GLU A 63 9.60 5.58 -8.74
N ALA A 64 9.08 4.38 -9.01
CA ALA A 64 8.46 3.55 -7.96
C ALA A 64 9.46 3.16 -6.85
N ILE A 65 10.70 2.79 -7.22
CA ILE A 65 11.75 2.44 -6.26
C ILE A 65 12.19 3.67 -5.47
N ASN A 66 12.39 4.82 -6.13
CA ASN A 66 12.76 6.05 -5.45
C ASN A 66 11.70 6.43 -4.43
N ARG A 67 10.42 6.35 -4.83
CA ARG A 67 9.30 6.62 -3.95
C ARG A 67 9.22 5.64 -2.79
N GLU A 68 9.42 4.34 -3.03
CA GLU A 68 9.46 3.36 -1.94
C GLU A 68 10.58 3.70 -0.96
N LEU A 69 11.78 4.02 -1.45
CA LEU A 69 12.92 4.37 -0.60
C LEU A 69 12.65 5.62 0.22
N GLU A 70 12.06 6.66 -0.39
CA GLU A 70 11.60 7.85 0.31
C GLU A 70 10.63 7.45 1.42
N ILE A 71 9.53 6.78 1.09
CA ILE A 71 8.49 6.34 2.04
C ILE A 71 9.08 5.42 3.12
N LYS A 72 10.05 4.57 2.80
CA LYS A 72 10.71 3.67 3.76
C LYS A 72 11.61 4.43 4.72
N SER A 73 12.25 5.50 4.24
CA SER A 73 13.05 6.42 5.05
C SER A 73 12.17 7.36 5.90
N LEU A 74 10.94 7.64 5.47
CA LEU A 74 9.99 8.47 6.22
C LEU A 74 9.72 7.91 7.61
N THR A 75 9.69 8.82 8.58
CA THR A 75 9.25 8.50 9.93
C THR A 75 7.75 8.23 9.99
N LYS A 76 7.29 7.64 11.09
CA LYS A 76 5.87 7.36 11.33
C LYS A 76 4.97 8.60 11.09
N LYS A 77 5.43 9.76 11.57
CA LYS A 77 4.72 11.05 11.47
C LYS A 77 4.66 11.57 10.04
N GLU A 78 5.72 11.35 9.26
CA GLU A 78 5.74 11.74 7.84
C GLU A 78 4.84 10.86 6.99
N LYS A 79 4.78 9.55 7.27
CA LYS A 79 3.79 8.65 6.65
C LYS A 79 2.37 9.12 6.95
N GLU A 80 2.09 9.51 8.19
CA GLU A 80 0.80 10.08 8.58
C GLU A 80 0.49 11.39 7.83
N ASN A 81 1.47 12.26 7.65
CA ASN A 81 1.31 13.47 6.84
C ASN A 81 1.05 13.15 5.37
N LEU A 82 1.76 12.17 4.81
CA LEU A 82 1.57 11.73 3.42
C LEU A 82 0.13 11.23 3.20
N ILE A 83 -0.34 10.37 4.11
CA ILE A 83 -1.71 9.84 4.12
C ILE A 83 -2.73 10.99 4.26
N ASN A 84 -2.54 11.90 5.21
CA ASN A 84 -3.45 13.02 5.43
C ASN A 84 -3.51 13.98 4.25
N ASN A 85 -2.39 14.23 3.57
CA ASN A 85 -2.38 15.05 2.36
C ASN A 85 -3.14 14.37 1.22
N PHE A 86 -3.03 13.05 1.08
CA PHE A 86 -3.74 12.28 0.05
C PHE A 86 -5.25 12.24 0.26
N GLN A 87 -5.71 12.03 1.49
CA GLN A 87 -7.15 12.00 1.80
C GLN A 87 -7.85 13.36 1.67
N LYS A 88 -7.10 14.46 1.55
CA LYS A 88 -7.64 15.82 1.43
C LYS A 88 -7.88 16.29 -0.01
N SER A 89 -7.57 15.50 -1.04
CA SER A 89 -7.83 15.83 -2.45
C SER A 89 -9.05 15.11 -3.01
#